data_AF-L7U6Y1-F1
#
_entry.id   AF-L7U6Y1-F1
#
_cell.length_a   1.000
_cell.length_b   1.000
_cell.length_c   1.000
_cell.angle_alpha   90.00
_cell.angle_beta   90.00
_cell.angle_gamma   90.00
#
_symmetry.space_group_name_H-M   'P 1'
#
loop_
_entity.id
_entity.type
_entity.pdbx_description
1 polymer ?
#
loop_
_entity_poly.entity_id
_entity_poly.type
_entity_poly.pdbx_seq_one_letter_code
_entity_poly.pdbx_strand_id
1 'polypeptide(L)' 'MVTNASGTEYEYGSCPCAGAYASRFIEVEMEVSGRNVVVSAIPQGECPQCSSQVYKLQVIERLETLMRPE' A
#
# COMPACT_ATOMS: atom_id res chain seq x y z
N MET A 1 7.33 9.78 -25.15
CA MET A 1 6.24 8.88 -24.68
C MET A 1 6.77 8.17 -23.45
N VAL A 2 6.36 8.61 -22.27
CA VAL A 2 6.77 7.98 -21.01
C VAL A 2 5.90 6.74 -20.85
N THR A 3 6.51 5.56 -20.87
CA THR A 3 5.85 4.29 -20.60
C THR A 3 5.40 4.29 -19.13
N ASN A 4 4.13 4.62 -18.89
CA ASN A 4 3.47 4.37 -17.62
C ASN A 4 3.53 2.87 -17.37
N ALA A 5 4.34 2.45 -16.40
CA ALA A 5 4.19 1.13 -15.81
C ALA A 5 2.74 1.03 -15.35
N SER A 6 1.99 0.12 -15.94
CA SER A 6 0.65 -0.25 -15.52
C SER A 6 0.74 -0.70 -14.07
N GLY A 7 0.51 0.24 -13.14
CA GLY A 7 0.35 -0.08 -11.72
C GLY A 7 -0.83 -1.03 -11.65
N THR A 8 -0.57 -2.29 -11.31
CA THR A 8 -1.62 -3.30 -11.20
C THR A 8 -2.62 -2.79 -10.16
N GLU A 9 -3.78 -2.36 -10.62
CA GLU A 9 -4.88 -1.96 -9.75
C GLU A 9 -5.30 -3.21 -8.98
N TYR A 10 -5.04 -3.23 -7.68
CA TYR A 10 -5.36 -4.38 -6.85
C TYR A 10 -6.84 -4.38 -6.52
N GLU A 11 -7.52 -5.48 -6.77
CA GLU A 11 -8.86 -5.72 -6.23
C GLU A 11 -8.76 -6.17 -4.78
N TYR A 12 -9.28 -5.36 -3.85
CA TYR A 12 -9.24 -5.65 -2.42
C TYR A 12 -10.50 -6.36 -1.89
N GLY A 13 -11.56 -6.42 -2.70
CA GLY A 13 -12.80 -7.11 -2.37
C GLY A 13 -13.65 -6.36 -1.35
N SER A 14 -14.41 -7.13 -0.57
CA SER A 14 -15.41 -6.58 0.37
C SER A 14 -14.85 -6.34 1.76
N CYS A 15 -15.32 -5.26 2.39
CA CYS A 15 -15.05 -4.93 3.78
C CYS A 15 -16.09 -5.59 4.71
N PRO A 16 -15.70 -6.08 5.90
CA PRO A 16 -16.63 -6.66 6.88
C PRO A 16 -17.78 -5.75 7.32
N CYS A 17 -17.70 -4.43 7.09
CA CYS A 17 -18.78 -3.48 7.35
C CYS A 17 -19.90 -3.49 6.28
N ALA A 18 -19.89 -4.47 5.36
CA ALA A 18 -20.71 -4.55 4.15
C ALA A 18 -20.34 -3.57 3.02
N GLY A 19 -19.24 -2.84 3.17
CA GLY A 19 -18.68 -1.98 2.12
C GLY A 19 -17.77 -2.73 1.14
N ALA A 20 -17.25 -1.99 0.17
CA ALA A 20 -16.16 -2.43 -0.71
C ALA A 20 -14.89 -1.63 -0.40
N TYR A 21 -13.73 -2.25 -0.56
CA TYR A 21 -12.45 -1.56 -0.49
C TYR A 21 -12.16 -0.86 -1.82
N ALA A 22 -11.87 0.43 -1.78
CA ALA A 22 -11.38 1.20 -2.91
C ALA A 22 -9.85 1.12 -2.97
N SER A 23 -9.30 0.92 -4.17
CA SER A 23 -7.85 0.99 -4.38
C SER A 23 -7.38 2.43 -4.30
N ARG A 24 -6.28 2.66 -3.57
CA ARG A 24 -5.59 3.94 -3.52
C ARG A 24 -4.09 3.73 -3.42
N PHE A 25 -3.35 4.76 -3.77
CA PHE A 25 -1.93 4.86 -3.48
C PHE A 25 -1.71 5.80 -2.30
N ILE A 26 -0.81 5.42 -1.40
CA ILE A 26 -0.43 6.21 -0.23
C ILE A 26 1.08 6.43 -0.19
N GLU A 27 1.48 7.29 0.72
CA GLU A 27 2.86 7.48 1.14
C GLU A 27 3.02 6.97 2.56
N VAL A 28 4.13 6.29 2.83
CA VAL A 28 4.50 5.84 4.18
C VAL A 28 5.87 6.41 4.51
N GLU A 29 5.95 7.14 5.60
CA GLU A 29 7.22 7.54 6.21
C GLU A 29 7.73 6.41 7.09
N MET A 30 8.99 6.04 6.91
CA MET A 30 9.64 4.97 7.66
C MET A 30 11.12 5.26 7.86
N GLU A 31 11.67 4.75 8.96
CA GLU A 31 13.10 4.80 9.22
C GLU A 31 13.79 3.58 8.58
N VAL A 32 14.78 3.83 7.73
CA VAL A 32 15.64 2.80 7.13
C VAL A 32 17.09 3.16 7.42
N SER A 33 17.77 2.29 8.17
CA SER A 33 19.19 2.47 8.55
C SER A 33 19.48 3.85 9.16
N GLY A 34 18.62 4.33 10.06
CA GLY A 34 18.77 5.63 10.72
C GLY A 34 18.44 6.85 9.85
N ARG A 35 17.80 6.66 8.69
CA ARG A 35 17.32 7.73 7.81
C ARG A 35 15.81 7.65 7.66
N ASN A 36 15.12 8.77 7.84
CA ASN A 36 13.71 8.88 7.48
C ASN A 36 13.57 8.94 5.97
N VAL A 37 12.82 8.00 5.40
CA VAL A 37 12.50 7.94 3.98
C VAL A 37 10.99 7.91 3.80
N VAL A 38 10.53 8.53 2.72
CA VAL A 38 9.12 8.47 2.30
C VAL A 38 9.02 7.50 1.13
N VAL A 39 8.31 6.41 1.33
CA VAL A 39 8.00 5.44 0.28
C VAL A 39 6.63 5.79 -0.29
N SER A 40 6.63 6.30 -1.51
CA SER A 40 5.43 6.71 -2.24
C SER A 40 4.84 5.58 -3.07
N ALA A 41 3.62 5.80 -3.57
CA ALA A 41 2.93 4.87 -4.47
C ALA A 41 2.72 3.48 -3.87
N ILE A 42 2.49 3.40 -2.55
CA ILE A 42 2.18 2.15 -1.88
C ILE A 42 0.70 1.82 -2.12
N PRO A 43 0.39 0.69 -2.75
CA PRO A 43 -0.98 0.28 -3.02
C PRO A 43 -1.68 -0.18 -1.73
N GLN A 44 -2.84 0.42 -1.44
CA GLN A 44 -3.67 0.12 -0.29
C GLN A 44 -5.14 -0.01 -0.71
N GLY A 45 -5.89 -0.86 -0.02
CA GLY A 45 -7.35 -0.86 -0.03
C GLY A 45 -7.88 -0.10 1.17
N GLU A 46 -8.76 0.87 0.95
CA GLU A 46 -9.46 1.58 2.02
C GLU A 46 -10.97 1.49 1.83
N CYS A 47 -11.70 1.17 2.89
CA CYS A 47 -13.15 1.20 2.85
C CYS A 47 -13.64 2.63 3.14
N PRO A 48 -14.31 3.32 2.20
CA PRO A 48 -14.78 4.69 2.42
C PRO A 48 -15.90 4.79 3.46
N GLN A 49 -16.51 3.67 3.86
CA GLN A 49 -17.60 3.65 4.84
C GLN A 49 -17.13 3.59 6.29
N CYS A 50 -16.07 2.83 6.57
CA CYS A 50 -15.58 2.62 7.94
C CYS A 50 -14.10 2.93 8.12
N SER A 51 -13.43 3.42 7.07
CA SER A 51 -12.00 3.76 7.05
C SER A 51 -11.05 2.60 7.34
N SER A 52 -11.54 1.35 7.30
CA SER A 52 -10.69 0.17 7.45
C SER A 52 -9.70 0.09 6.29
N GLN A 53 -8.46 -0.27 6.61
CA GLN A 53 -7.34 -0.33 5.68
C GLN A 53 -6.81 -1.75 5.57
N VAL A 54 -6.54 -2.18 4.34
CA VAL A 54 -5.98 -3.49 4.03
C VAL A 54 -4.86 -3.37 3.00
N TYR A 55 -3.88 -4.27 3.11
CA TYR A 55 -2.79 -4.41 2.15
C TYR A 55 -2.78 -5.84 1.61
N LYS A 56 -2.33 -6.01 0.37
CA LYS A 56 -2.03 -7.36 -0.13
C LYS A 56 -0.74 -7.85 0.53
N LEU A 57 -0.68 -9.15 0.82
CA LEU A 57 0.48 -9.75 1.49
C LEU A 57 1.81 -9.39 0.80
N GLN A 58 1.88 -9.53 -0.52
CA GLN A 58 3.06 -9.18 -1.33
C GLN A 58 3.54 -7.72 -1.18
N VAL A 59 2.62 -6.79 -0.88
CA VAL A 59 2.94 -5.38 -0.67
C VAL A 59 3.64 -5.21 0.67
N ILE A 60 3.10 -5.84 1.71
CA ILE A 60 3.71 -5.84 3.05
C ILE A 60 5.07 -6.54 3.03
N GLU A 61 5.17 -7.72 2.42
CA GLU A 61 6.44 -8.44 2.28
C GLU A 61 7.50 -7.56 1.60
N ARG A 62 7.12 -6.82 0.56
CA ARG A 62 8.04 -5.90 -0.13
C ARG A 62 8.45 -4.73 0.78
N LEU A 63 7.53 -4.13 1.53
CA LEU A 63 7.86 -3.06 2.48
C LEU A 63 8.81 -3.56 3.57
N GLU A 64 8.58 -4.76 4.11
CA GLU A 64 9.46 -5.38 5.10
C GLU A 64 10.87 -5.63 4.57
N THR A 65 11.04 -5.96 3.27
CA THR A 65 12.39 -6.06 2.69
C THR A 65 13.17 -4.75 2.73
N LEU A 66 12.50 -3.60 2.76
CA LEU A 66 13.14 -2.29 2.86
C LEU A 66 13.55 -1.94 4.29
N MET A 67 12.90 -2.55 5.29
CA MET A 67 13.16 -2.30 6.72
C MET A 67 14.29 -3.14 7.29
N ARG A 68 14.69 -4.23 6.61
CA ARG A 68 15.73 -5.13 7.12
C ARG A 68 17.11 -4.46 6.99
N PRO A 69 17.84 -4.26 8.10
CA PRO A 69 19.26 -3.93 8.04
C PRO A 69 20.02 -5.15 7.49
N GLU A 70 20.95 -4.93 6.57
CA GLU A 70 21.92 -5.94 6.12
C GLU A 70 22.81 -6.42 7.28
#